data_AF-A0A4R1S260-F1
#
_entry.id   AF-A0A4R1S260-F1
#
_cell.length_a   1.000
_cell.length_b   1.000
_cell.length_c   1.000
_cell.angle_alpha   90.00
_cell.angle_beta   90.00
_cell.angle_gamma   90.00
#
_symmetry.space_group_name_H-M   'P 1'
#
loop_
_entity.id
_entity.type
_entity.pdbx_description
1 polymer ?
#
loop_
_entity_poly.entity_id
_entity_poly.type
_entity_poly.pdbx_seq_one_letter_code
_entity_poly.pdbx_strand_id
1 'polypeptide(L)'
;MKKMLSVWMLGLFLAFFSGSALGDSINHDAFHVLNRTVKVISRAQYAARTGQLYRGLSLTVTHQRRAQDLYGKGFYEEAIYHSLRARKLAIGVIDLNRIYLEKDLADLDEVEKIYEAKRPNDSSLDKKVKGKSVSNNDEAALDALIKPVAESTLPAQPAPQPQAAPDKTPAKAAAPATPVTPPAAATPAPAAGLKGMVAYVEGNMVVINLGANTGVQTGMVFVVDHVKAVVKDPANGEVIDQITVPIAELKVTAVKEKATTCVVTATLAPEFSIAVGDSVAQRPAAN
;
A
#
# COMPACT_ATOMS: atom_id res chain seq x y z
N MET A 1 13.10 27.85 66.11
CA MET A 1 13.18 26.37 66.21
C MET A 1 11.86 25.76 65.78
N LYS A 2 11.83 25.08 64.62
CA LYS A 2 11.01 23.90 64.30
C LYS A 2 11.15 23.65 62.79
N LYS A 3 11.97 22.65 62.46
CA LYS A 3 12.20 22.14 61.11
C LYS A 3 11.00 21.27 60.74
N MET A 4 10.32 21.55 59.62
CA MET A 4 9.38 20.59 59.03
C MET A 4 10.11 19.80 57.94
N LEU A 5 10.15 18.49 58.13
CA LEU A 5 10.69 17.51 57.20
C LEU A 5 9.89 17.53 55.88
N SER A 6 10.57 17.84 54.78
CA SER A 6 10.10 17.58 53.42
C SER A 6 10.48 16.13 53.08
N VAL A 7 9.49 15.25 53.05
CA VAL A 7 9.62 13.87 52.55
C VAL A 7 9.58 13.94 51.03
N TRP A 8 10.74 13.74 50.41
CA TRP A 8 10.87 13.53 48.96
C TRP A 8 10.31 12.15 48.60
N MET A 9 9.13 12.13 47.96
CA MET A 9 8.64 10.93 47.27
C MET A 9 9.36 10.81 45.92
N LEU A 10 10.41 9.98 45.89
CA LEU A 10 11.08 9.55 44.68
C LEU A 10 10.29 8.39 44.07
N GLY A 11 9.22 8.72 43.33
CA GLY A 11 8.47 7.77 42.51
C GLY A 11 9.13 7.59 41.15
N LEU A 12 10.10 6.70 41.05
CA LEU A 12 10.76 6.31 39.80
C LEU A 12 9.81 5.42 38.98
N PHE A 13 8.95 6.04 38.16
CA PHE A 13 8.11 5.35 37.18
C PHE A 13 8.93 5.02 35.93
N LEU A 14 9.64 3.88 35.93
CA LEU A 14 10.19 3.30 34.71
C LEU A 14 9.10 2.48 34.01
N ALA A 15 8.32 3.13 33.16
CA ALA A 15 7.52 2.45 32.16
C ALA A 15 8.42 2.15 30.94
N PHE A 16 9.02 0.95 30.92
CA PHE A 16 9.59 0.38 29.71
C PHE A 16 8.44 0.05 28.76
N PHE A 17 8.09 1.01 27.89
CA PHE A 17 7.24 0.74 26.73
C PHE A 17 8.10 0.00 25.69
N SER A 18 7.89 -1.31 25.57
CA SER A 18 8.44 -2.15 24.50
C SER A 18 7.79 -1.79 23.16
N GLY A 19 8.14 -0.62 22.61
CA GLY A 19 7.65 -0.12 21.33
C GLY A 19 8.55 -0.59 20.18
N SER A 20 8.46 -1.86 19.79
CA SER A 20 9.25 -2.39 18.67
C SER A 20 8.41 -2.97 17.52
N ALA A 21 7.07 -3.09 17.67
CA ALA A 21 6.21 -3.70 16.64
C ALA A 21 5.38 -2.68 15.81
N LEU A 22 5.31 -1.41 16.22
CA LEU A 22 4.56 -0.37 15.51
C LEU A 22 5.38 0.36 14.42
N GLY A 23 6.71 0.24 14.43
CA GLY A 23 7.59 0.99 13.54
C GLY A 23 7.70 0.43 12.12
N ASP A 24 7.56 -0.88 11.95
CA ASP A 24 7.71 -1.52 10.63
C ASP A 24 6.49 -1.25 9.74
N SER A 25 5.28 -1.13 10.33
CA SER A 25 4.06 -0.90 9.54
C SER A 25 4.04 0.49 8.90
N ILE A 26 4.45 1.54 9.62
CA ILE A 26 4.34 2.92 9.10
C ILE A 26 5.33 3.22 7.97
N ASN A 27 6.51 2.57 7.98
CA ASN A 27 7.44 2.66 6.87
C ASN A 27 6.83 2.06 5.60
N HIS A 28 6.29 0.85 5.72
CA HIS A 28 5.63 0.15 4.63
C HIS A 28 4.41 0.93 4.11
N ASP A 29 3.58 1.47 5.01
CA ASP A 29 2.48 2.35 4.65
C ASP A 29 2.96 3.58 3.87
N ALA A 30 4.03 4.23 4.34
CA ALA A 30 4.58 5.41 3.67
C ALA A 30 5.13 5.06 2.28
N PHE A 31 5.87 3.96 2.16
CA PHE A 31 6.37 3.45 0.89
C PHE A 31 5.22 3.23 -0.11
N HIS A 32 4.17 2.52 0.33
CA HIS A 32 2.97 2.26 -0.45
C HIS A 32 2.31 3.55 -0.93
N VAL A 33 2.00 4.48 -0.02
CA VAL A 33 1.32 5.74 -0.35
C VAL A 33 2.16 6.61 -1.28
N LEU A 34 3.48 6.71 -1.05
CA LEU A 34 4.38 7.50 -1.90
C LEU A 34 4.41 6.97 -3.34
N ASN A 35 4.58 5.66 -3.51
CA ASN A 35 4.70 5.06 -4.84
C ASN A 35 3.38 5.08 -5.62
N ARG A 36 2.26 4.90 -4.92
CA ARG A 36 0.92 5.04 -5.50
C ARG A 36 0.64 6.48 -5.94
N THR A 37 1.05 7.48 -5.15
CA THR A 37 0.94 8.90 -5.53
C THR A 37 1.80 9.24 -6.76
N VAL A 38 2.99 8.65 -6.94
CA VAL A 38 3.80 8.87 -8.15
C VAL A 38 3.04 8.52 -9.42
N LYS A 39 2.28 7.42 -9.43
CA LYS A 39 1.45 7.03 -10.59
C LYS A 39 0.40 8.10 -10.92
N VAL A 40 -0.29 8.63 -9.90
CA VAL A 40 -1.29 9.69 -10.06
C VAL A 40 -0.66 10.97 -10.58
N ILE A 41 0.53 11.34 -10.11
CA ILE A 41 1.25 12.53 -10.60
C ILE A 41 1.65 12.37 -12.06
N SER A 42 2.17 11.21 -12.46
CA SER A 42 2.47 10.93 -13.87
C SER A 42 1.23 11.07 -14.75
N ARG A 43 0.07 10.62 -14.26
CA ARG A 43 -1.22 10.79 -14.96
C ARG A 43 -1.65 12.24 -15.04
N ALA A 44 -1.45 13.02 -13.98
CA ALA A 44 -1.71 14.46 -13.96
C ALA A 44 -0.80 15.25 -14.91
N GLN A 45 0.49 14.91 -14.98
CA GLN A 45 1.43 15.50 -15.95
C GLN A 45 1.03 15.18 -17.39
N TYR A 46 0.61 13.94 -17.66
CA TYR A 46 0.04 13.57 -18.96
C TYR A 46 -1.20 14.40 -19.28
N ALA A 47 -2.17 14.46 -18.35
CA ALA A 47 -3.42 15.19 -18.53
C ALA A 47 -3.18 16.68 -18.79
N ALA A 48 -2.26 17.30 -18.04
CA ALA A 48 -1.88 18.69 -18.22
C ALA A 48 -1.15 18.93 -19.55
N ARG A 49 -0.30 17.99 -20.01
CA ARG A 49 0.33 18.07 -21.34
C ARG A 49 -0.70 18.03 -22.46
N THR A 50 -1.77 17.23 -22.31
CA THR A 50 -2.82 17.09 -23.34
C THR A 50 -3.85 18.22 -23.31
N GLY A 51 -4.29 18.66 -22.13
CA GLY A 51 -5.38 19.64 -21.98
C GLY A 51 -4.91 21.06 -21.68
N GLN A 52 -3.60 21.26 -21.48
CA GLN A 52 -2.96 22.56 -21.22
C GLN A 52 -3.47 23.31 -19.99
N LEU A 53 -4.11 22.61 -19.04
CA LEU A 53 -4.49 23.17 -17.74
C LEU A 53 -3.54 22.64 -16.66
N TYR A 54 -2.66 23.52 -16.19
CA TYR A 54 -1.57 23.16 -15.26
C TYR A 54 -1.86 23.50 -13.80
N ARG A 55 -2.98 24.17 -13.51
CA ARG A 55 -3.23 24.82 -12.21
C ARG A 55 -3.01 23.86 -11.02
N GLY A 56 -1.96 24.14 -10.24
CA GLY A 56 -1.60 23.38 -9.05
C GLY A 56 -0.55 22.28 -9.27
N LEU A 57 -0.09 22.04 -10.50
CA LEU A 57 0.89 20.99 -10.81
C LEU A 57 2.25 21.25 -10.16
N SER A 58 2.72 22.51 -10.08
CA SER A 58 3.97 22.82 -9.37
C SER A 58 3.87 22.50 -7.88
N LEU A 59 2.73 22.80 -7.27
CA LEU A 59 2.46 22.53 -5.86
C LEU A 59 2.39 21.02 -5.61
N THR A 60 1.71 20.27 -6.49
CA THR A 60 1.70 18.80 -6.50
C THR A 60 3.11 18.21 -6.42
N VAL A 61 3.98 18.59 -7.36
CA VAL A 61 5.37 18.09 -7.41
C VAL A 61 6.15 18.52 -6.17
N THR A 62 5.93 19.73 -5.69
CA THR A 62 6.60 20.26 -4.49
C THR A 62 6.26 19.45 -3.24
N HIS A 63 4.98 19.15 -3.03
CA HIS A 63 4.54 18.31 -1.92
C HIS A 63 5.12 16.89 -2.01
N GLN A 64 5.13 16.30 -3.21
CA GLN A 64 5.67 14.95 -3.36
C GLN A 64 7.18 14.90 -3.13
N ARG A 65 7.96 15.88 -3.62
CA ARG A 65 9.40 15.96 -3.30
C ARG A 65 9.63 16.14 -1.79
N ARG A 66 8.81 16.94 -1.13
CA ARG A 66 8.87 17.08 0.33
C ARG A 66 8.55 15.76 1.04
N ALA A 67 7.58 15.00 0.54
CA ALA A 67 7.26 13.68 1.07
C ALA A 67 8.46 12.72 0.94
N GLN A 68 9.13 12.69 -0.21
CA GLN A 68 10.32 11.87 -0.44
C GLN A 68 11.50 12.25 0.47
N ASP A 69 11.72 13.56 0.66
CA ASP A 69 12.73 14.09 1.59
C ASP A 69 12.44 13.70 3.05
N LEU A 70 11.18 13.77 3.48
CA LEU A 70 10.75 13.35 4.81
C LEU A 70 10.88 11.83 5.00
N TYR A 71 10.50 11.05 3.99
CA TYR A 71 10.63 9.59 3.99
C TYR A 71 12.08 9.16 4.16
N GLY A 72 13.00 9.73 3.37
CA GLY A 72 14.44 9.44 3.48
C GLY A 72 15.06 9.86 4.82
N LYS A 73 14.37 10.69 5.61
CA LYS A 73 14.77 11.10 6.97
C LYS A 73 14.11 10.27 8.07
N GLY A 74 13.21 9.34 7.73
CA GLY A 74 12.46 8.52 8.68
C GLY A 74 11.19 9.18 9.24
N PHE A 75 10.78 10.35 8.73
CA PHE A 75 9.53 11.03 9.10
C PHE A 75 8.35 10.51 8.28
N TYR A 76 8.04 9.22 8.44
CA TYR A 76 7.11 8.49 7.58
C TYR A 76 5.67 9.04 7.61
N GLU A 77 5.16 9.39 8.79
CA GLU A 77 3.81 9.93 8.92
C GLU A 77 3.65 11.27 8.18
N GLU A 78 4.61 12.19 8.37
CA GLU A 78 4.60 13.47 7.69
C GLU A 78 4.83 13.32 6.18
N ALA A 79 5.63 12.33 5.77
CA ALA A 79 5.79 11.97 4.37
C ALA A 79 4.46 11.54 3.76
N ILE A 80 3.69 10.68 4.44
CA ILE A 80 2.33 10.28 4.03
C ILE A 80 1.44 11.51 3.87
N TYR A 81 1.40 12.41 4.85
CA TYR A 81 0.56 13.61 4.78
C TYR A 81 0.89 14.50 3.58
N HIS A 82 2.17 14.74 3.30
CA HIS A 82 2.56 15.49 2.12
C HIS A 82 2.26 14.75 0.82
N SER A 83 2.42 13.42 0.78
CA SER A 83 2.09 12.59 -0.40
C SER A 83 0.58 12.58 -0.70
N LEU A 84 -0.28 12.42 0.31
CA LEU A 84 -1.73 12.49 0.14
C LEU A 84 -2.19 13.87 -0.34
N ARG A 85 -1.58 14.95 0.19
CA ARG A 85 -1.84 16.30 -0.30
C ARG A 85 -1.43 16.48 -1.76
N ALA A 86 -0.27 15.95 -2.15
CA ALA A 86 0.17 15.96 -3.55
C ALA A 86 -0.83 15.20 -4.44
N ARG A 87 -1.29 14.02 -4.02
CA ARG A 87 -2.26 13.22 -4.76
C ARG A 87 -3.57 13.98 -4.98
N LYS A 88 -4.12 14.59 -3.94
CA LYS A 88 -5.37 15.38 -4.04
C LYS A 88 -5.25 16.51 -5.06
N LEU A 89 -4.10 17.21 -5.09
CA LEU A 89 -3.84 18.26 -6.08
C LEU A 89 -3.68 17.67 -7.49
N ALA A 90 -2.99 16.53 -7.63
CA ALA A 90 -2.84 15.81 -8.90
C ALA A 90 -4.18 15.40 -9.50
N ILE A 91 -5.09 14.85 -8.68
CA ILE A 91 -6.47 14.52 -9.08
C ILE A 91 -7.19 15.77 -9.58
N GLY A 92 -7.06 16.89 -8.86
CA GLY A 92 -7.63 18.17 -9.32
C GLY A 92 -7.11 18.61 -10.69
N VAL A 93 -5.83 18.41 -11.00
CA VAL A 93 -5.28 18.67 -12.35
C VAL A 93 -5.91 17.74 -13.39
N ILE A 94 -6.08 16.45 -13.08
CA ILE A 94 -6.69 15.48 -13.98
C ILE A 94 -8.15 15.85 -14.28
N ASP A 95 -8.92 16.18 -13.24
CA ASP A 95 -10.33 16.56 -13.34
C ASP A 95 -10.52 17.84 -14.17
N LEU A 96 -9.66 18.84 -13.96
CA LEU A 96 -9.67 20.08 -14.74
C LEU A 96 -9.49 19.80 -16.24
N ASN A 97 -8.62 18.86 -16.59
CA ASN A 97 -8.36 18.45 -17.98
C ASN A 97 -9.37 17.41 -18.50
N ARG A 98 -10.36 16.99 -17.68
CA ARG A 98 -11.40 16.00 -18.03
C ARG A 98 -10.84 14.66 -18.51
N ILE A 99 -9.70 14.25 -17.95
CA ILE A 99 -9.08 12.97 -18.26
C ILE A 99 -9.56 11.91 -17.28
N TYR A 100 -9.83 10.71 -17.77
CA TYR A 100 -10.19 9.58 -16.91
C TYR A 100 -8.99 9.14 -16.05
N LEU A 101 -9.25 9.00 -14.74
CA LEU A 101 -8.38 8.34 -13.78
C LEU A 101 -9.03 7.03 -13.34
N GLU A 102 -8.25 5.98 -13.31
CA GLU A 102 -8.68 4.68 -12.84
C GLU A 102 -9.15 4.77 -11.39
N LYS A 103 -10.29 4.14 -11.08
CA LYS A 103 -10.94 4.24 -9.77
C LYS A 103 -10.01 3.78 -8.65
N ASP A 104 -9.24 2.74 -8.93
CA ASP A 104 -8.26 2.20 -8.00
C ASP A 104 -7.18 3.22 -7.69
N LEU A 105 -6.91 4.26 -8.49
CA LEU A 105 -5.94 5.33 -8.21
C LEU A 105 -6.59 6.61 -7.65
N ALA A 106 -7.87 6.82 -7.97
CA ALA A 106 -8.65 7.97 -7.50
C ALA A 106 -9.08 7.82 -6.03
N ASP A 107 -9.51 6.63 -5.64
CA ASP A 107 -10.02 6.36 -4.29
C ASP A 107 -8.90 6.10 -3.29
N LEU A 108 -9.12 6.46 -2.03
CA LEU A 108 -8.22 6.09 -0.93
C LEU A 108 -8.48 4.64 -0.51
N ASP A 109 -7.41 3.87 -0.32
CA ASP A 109 -7.51 2.54 0.29
C ASP A 109 -7.64 2.61 1.82
N GLU A 110 -7.78 1.45 2.47
CA GLU A 110 -7.99 1.38 3.92
C GLU A 110 -6.81 1.96 4.72
N VAL A 111 -5.58 1.78 4.25
CA VAL A 111 -4.39 2.34 4.90
C VAL A 111 -4.41 3.86 4.78
N GLU A 112 -4.66 4.36 3.58
CA GLU A 112 -4.70 5.80 3.28
C GLU A 112 -5.81 6.53 4.04
N LYS A 113 -6.98 5.90 4.22
CA LYS A 113 -8.09 6.46 5.01
C LYS A 113 -7.70 6.72 6.46
N ILE A 114 -6.88 5.86 7.07
CA ILE A 114 -6.42 6.02 8.46
C ILE A 114 -5.61 7.31 8.59
N TYR A 115 -4.72 7.57 7.63
CA TYR A 115 -3.88 8.77 7.64
C TYR A 115 -4.65 10.02 7.22
N GLU A 116 -5.56 9.92 6.25
CA GLU A 116 -6.40 11.06 5.84
C GLU A 116 -7.24 11.57 7.01
N ALA A 117 -7.78 10.68 7.85
CA ALA A 117 -8.55 11.04 9.03
C ALA A 117 -7.74 11.82 10.09
N LYS A 118 -6.42 11.62 10.15
CA LYS A 118 -5.51 12.27 11.10
C LYS A 118 -4.75 13.45 10.50
N ARG A 119 -4.80 13.60 9.17
CA ARG A 119 -3.98 14.56 8.43
C ARG A 119 -4.25 15.99 8.90
N PRO A 120 -3.21 16.83 9.07
CA PRO A 120 -3.39 18.26 9.23
C PRO A 120 -4.18 18.86 8.07
N ASN A 121 -4.83 20.00 8.30
CA ASN A 121 -5.52 20.70 7.22
C ASN A 121 -4.58 21.06 6.06
N ASP A 122 -5.12 21.07 4.85
CA ASP A 122 -4.37 21.31 3.60
C ASP A 122 -3.58 22.63 3.64
N SER A 123 -4.16 23.70 4.20
CA SER A 123 -3.49 25.01 4.31
C SER A 123 -2.23 24.95 5.20
N SER A 124 -2.26 24.16 6.27
CA SER A 124 -1.10 23.94 7.14
C SER A 124 0.03 23.25 6.39
N LEU A 125 -0.30 22.21 5.60
CA LEU A 125 0.68 21.50 4.78
C LEU A 125 1.26 22.40 3.68
N ASP A 126 0.42 23.18 3.00
CA ASP A 126 0.84 24.11 1.95
C ASP A 126 1.81 25.18 2.50
N LYS A 127 1.56 25.68 3.73
CA LYS A 127 2.48 26.60 4.43
C LYS A 127 3.85 25.98 4.68
N LYS A 128 3.93 24.68 5.00
CA LYS A 128 5.19 23.96 5.25
C LYS A 128 6.10 23.84 4.01
N VAL A 129 5.52 23.95 2.81
CA VAL A 129 6.27 23.92 1.54
C VAL A 129 6.41 25.29 0.87
N LYS A 130 5.80 26.34 1.43
CA LYS A 130 5.88 27.69 0.89
C LYS A 130 7.35 28.13 0.75
N GLY A 131 7.70 28.67 -0.42
CA GLY A 131 9.07 29.08 -0.75
C GLY A 131 10.01 27.94 -1.17
N LYS A 132 9.56 26.68 -1.15
CA LYS A 132 10.30 25.51 -1.66
C LYS A 132 9.76 25.02 -3.01
N SER A 133 8.96 25.84 -3.69
CA SER A 133 8.33 25.45 -4.95
C SER A 133 9.38 25.05 -5.97
N VAL A 134 9.13 23.95 -6.67
CA VAL A 134 10.00 23.47 -7.76
C VAL A 134 10.08 24.49 -8.89
N SER A 135 9.05 25.32 -9.04
CA SER A 135 8.99 26.38 -10.04
C SER A 135 7.98 27.45 -9.62
N ASN A 136 8.15 28.67 -10.12
CA ASN A 136 7.15 29.74 -10.01
C ASN A 136 6.02 29.60 -11.04
N ASN A 137 6.16 28.66 -11.99
CA ASN A 137 5.17 28.33 -13.02
C ASN A 137 4.83 26.84 -12.97
N ASP A 138 3.52 26.54 -12.98
CA ASP A 138 2.97 25.18 -13.02
C ASP A 138 3.40 24.38 -14.27
N GLU A 139 3.58 25.04 -15.41
CA GLU A 139 3.97 24.38 -16.66
C GLU A 139 5.37 23.73 -16.57
N ALA A 140 6.32 24.36 -15.87
CA ALA A 140 7.66 23.80 -15.69
C ALA A 140 7.67 22.51 -14.85
N ALA A 141 6.55 22.19 -14.19
CA ALA A 141 6.39 20.94 -13.44
C ALA A 141 6.00 19.74 -14.33
N LEU A 142 5.73 19.94 -15.62
CA LEU A 142 5.44 18.87 -16.58
C LEU A 142 6.58 17.87 -16.71
N ASP A 143 7.81 18.37 -16.75
CA ASP A 143 9.02 17.57 -16.96
C ASP A 143 9.74 17.26 -15.64
N ALA A 144 9.13 17.62 -14.51
CA ALA A 144 9.66 17.27 -13.20
C ALA A 144 9.53 15.75 -13.00
N LEU A 145 10.64 15.05 -13.21
CA LEU A 145 10.71 13.61 -12.96
C LEU A 145 10.56 13.33 -11.46
N ILE A 146 9.50 12.61 -11.09
CA ILE A 146 9.34 12.04 -9.75
C ILE A 146 9.54 10.54 -9.87
N LYS A 147 10.61 10.04 -9.27
CA LYS A 147 10.92 8.60 -9.26
C LYS A 147 10.17 7.92 -8.10
N PRO A 148 9.76 6.65 -8.26
CA PRO A 148 9.38 5.80 -7.13
C PRO A 148 10.49 5.80 -6.07
N VAL A 149 10.09 5.71 -4.81
CA VAL A 149 11.03 5.59 -3.69
C VAL A 149 11.30 4.11 -3.45
N ALA A 150 12.55 3.77 -3.13
CA ALA A 150 12.90 2.43 -2.66
C ALA A 150 12.48 2.26 -1.20
N GLU A 151 12.16 1.03 -0.79
CA GLU A 151 11.78 0.78 0.59
C GLU A 151 12.95 1.15 1.53
N SER A 152 12.64 1.95 2.56
CA SER A 152 13.62 2.47 3.49
C SER A 152 14.00 1.39 4.49
N THR A 153 15.30 1.22 4.71
CA THR A 153 15.83 0.36 5.79
C THR A 153 15.96 1.10 7.12
N LEU A 154 15.62 2.39 7.18
CA LEU A 154 15.67 3.17 8.41
C LEU A 154 14.50 2.79 9.33
N PRO A 155 14.76 2.61 10.64
CA PRO A 155 13.68 2.45 11.60
C PRO A 155 12.82 3.72 11.61
N ALA A 156 11.51 3.56 11.79
CA ALA A 156 10.60 4.68 11.95
C ALA A 156 11.09 5.57 13.10
N GLN A 157 11.29 6.86 12.81
CA GLN A 157 11.54 7.81 13.89
C GLN A 157 10.27 7.93 14.74
N PRO A 158 10.41 8.02 16.07
CA PRO A 158 9.29 8.35 16.93
C PRO A 158 8.61 9.62 16.40
N ALA A 159 7.30 9.55 16.18
CA ALA A 159 6.54 10.66 15.64
C ALA A 159 6.87 11.97 16.39
N PRO A 160 7.04 13.12 15.70
CA PRO A 160 7.15 14.40 16.37
C PRO A 160 5.94 14.60 17.29
N GLN A 161 6.19 14.97 18.54
CA GLN A 161 5.17 15.03 19.59
C GLN A 161 3.93 15.84 19.13
N PRO A 162 2.71 15.34 19.38
CA PRO A 162 1.47 15.98 18.93
C PRO A 162 1.37 17.43 19.38
N GLN A 163 1.20 18.37 18.44
CA GLN A 163 0.69 19.70 18.76
C GLN A 163 -0.79 19.58 19.13
N ALA A 164 -1.12 20.00 20.35
CA ALA A 164 -2.41 19.77 20.99
C ALA A 164 -3.59 20.50 20.32
N ALA A 165 -4.70 19.77 20.11
CA ALA A 165 -6.10 20.15 20.42
C ALA A 165 -7.08 19.08 19.87
N PRO A 166 -8.35 19.01 20.33
CA PRO A 166 -8.77 18.55 21.64
C PRO A 166 -9.61 17.25 21.57
N ASP A 167 -9.37 16.43 22.58
CA ASP A 167 -10.25 15.52 23.32
C ASP A 167 -11.72 15.35 22.86
N LYS A 168 -12.08 14.12 22.44
CA LYS A 168 -13.34 13.46 22.81
C LYS A 168 -13.16 11.93 22.92
N THR A 169 -13.74 11.43 24.00
CA THR A 169 -13.63 10.16 24.72
C THR A 169 -14.24 8.94 23.98
N PRO A 170 -13.85 7.68 24.30
CA PRO A 170 -14.25 6.46 23.57
C PRO A 170 -15.33 5.62 24.25
N ALA A 171 -15.97 4.73 23.48
CA ALA A 171 -16.82 3.60 23.92
C ALA A 171 -16.81 2.55 22.78
N LYS A 172 -16.90 1.22 22.93
CA LYS A 172 -16.93 0.25 24.05
C LYS A 172 -16.75 -1.15 23.43
N ALA A 173 -16.27 -2.09 24.24
CA ALA A 173 -15.91 -3.49 24.00
C ALA A 173 -16.94 -4.44 23.33
N ALA A 174 -16.45 -5.53 22.71
CA ALA A 174 -16.86 -6.92 23.00
C ALA A 174 -15.99 -7.97 22.26
N ALA A 175 -15.49 -8.96 23.00
CA ALA A 175 -15.10 -10.31 22.54
C ALA A 175 -16.14 -11.30 23.15
N PRO A 176 -16.33 -12.57 22.69
CA PRO A 176 -15.30 -13.61 22.76
C PRO A 176 -15.34 -14.70 21.65
N ALA A 177 -14.37 -15.62 21.72
CA ALA A 177 -14.11 -16.76 20.83
C ALA A 177 -14.98 -17.99 21.11
N THR A 178 -15.06 -18.92 20.14
CA THR A 178 -14.99 -20.38 20.36
C THR A 178 -14.53 -21.14 19.08
N PRO A 179 -13.86 -22.31 19.21
CA PRO A 179 -13.37 -23.16 18.13
C PRO A 179 -14.25 -24.41 17.90
N VAL A 180 -14.22 -25.04 16.71
CA VAL A 180 -14.62 -26.46 16.52
C VAL A 180 -14.05 -27.08 15.23
N THR A 181 -13.88 -28.40 15.31
CA THR A 181 -12.99 -29.37 14.63
C THR A 181 -13.64 -30.02 13.37
N PRO A 182 -12.88 -30.68 12.45
CA PRO A 182 -13.38 -31.30 11.19
C PRO A 182 -13.81 -32.78 11.34
N PRO A 183 -14.45 -33.44 10.32
CA PRO A 183 -13.73 -34.48 9.54
C PRO A 183 -14.25 -34.85 8.11
N ALA A 184 -13.36 -35.50 7.32
CA ALA A 184 -13.55 -36.61 6.33
C ALA A 184 -14.35 -36.41 5.01
N ALA A 185 -14.11 -37.05 3.85
CA ALA A 185 -13.07 -37.91 3.25
C ALA A 185 -13.39 -38.24 1.76
N ALA A 186 -12.36 -38.68 0.99
CA ALA A 186 -12.34 -39.43 -0.30
C ALA A 186 -12.81 -38.72 -1.61
N THR A 187 -12.25 -38.89 -2.82
CA THR A 187 -11.53 -40.00 -3.52
C THR A 187 -10.71 -39.41 -4.74
N PRO A 188 -9.99 -40.15 -5.63
CA PRO A 188 -8.64 -39.77 -6.12
C PRO A 188 -8.52 -39.45 -7.64
N ALA A 189 -7.32 -38.99 -8.04
CA ALA A 189 -6.77 -38.79 -9.40
C ALA A 189 -7.22 -37.53 -10.19
N PRO A 190 -6.38 -36.94 -11.08
CA PRO A 190 -5.04 -37.30 -11.55
C PRO A 190 -3.95 -36.38 -10.97
N ALA A 191 -2.71 -36.45 -11.46
CA ALA A 191 -1.56 -35.63 -11.05
C ALA A 191 -1.82 -34.11 -11.15
N ALA A 192 -2.52 -33.58 -10.15
CA ALA A 192 -3.04 -32.22 -10.14
C ALA A 192 -1.90 -31.25 -9.84
N GLY A 193 -1.53 -30.44 -10.84
CA GLY A 193 -0.68 -29.28 -10.62
C GLY A 193 -1.22 -28.47 -9.44
N LEU A 194 -0.32 -28.05 -8.55
CA LEU A 194 -0.69 -27.35 -7.33
C LEU A 194 -1.45 -26.06 -7.70
N LYS A 195 -2.68 -25.91 -7.17
CA LYS A 195 -3.51 -24.71 -7.35
C LYS A 195 -3.60 -23.94 -6.04
N GLY A 196 -3.45 -22.64 -6.10
CA GLY A 196 -3.51 -21.74 -4.95
C GLY A 196 -4.07 -20.38 -5.33
N MET A 197 -3.93 -19.44 -4.41
CA MET A 197 -4.30 -18.04 -4.59
C MET A 197 -3.15 -17.15 -4.14
N VAL A 198 -3.07 -15.98 -4.76
CA VAL A 198 -2.17 -14.90 -4.33
C VAL A 198 -2.69 -14.32 -3.01
N ALA A 199 -1.90 -14.45 -1.95
CA ALA A 199 -2.21 -13.91 -0.63
C ALA A 199 -1.65 -12.49 -0.46
N TYR A 200 -0.56 -12.16 -1.15
CA TYR A 200 0.11 -10.86 -1.05
C TYR A 200 0.95 -10.57 -2.29
N VAL A 201 1.04 -9.31 -2.68
CA VAL A 201 1.84 -8.83 -3.82
C VAL A 201 2.55 -7.55 -3.43
N GLU A 202 3.85 -7.52 -3.65
CA GLU A 202 4.68 -6.34 -3.43
C GLU A 202 5.77 -6.26 -4.50
N GLY A 203 5.60 -5.32 -5.44
CA GLY A 203 6.52 -5.16 -6.57
C GLY A 203 6.65 -6.45 -7.38
N ASN A 204 7.83 -7.08 -7.33
CA ASN A 204 8.08 -8.38 -7.96
C ASN A 204 7.96 -9.57 -7.01
N MET A 205 7.75 -9.34 -5.71
CA MET A 205 7.56 -10.38 -4.71
C MET A 205 6.08 -10.72 -4.59
N VAL A 206 5.75 -12.01 -4.72
CA VAL A 206 4.38 -12.51 -4.61
C VAL A 206 4.35 -13.63 -3.59
N VAL A 207 3.46 -13.55 -2.60
CA VAL A 207 3.24 -14.61 -1.64
C VAL A 207 1.96 -15.36 -2.00
N ILE A 208 2.07 -16.67 -2.13
CA ILE A 208 0.96 -17.56 -2.43
C ILE A 208 0.58 -18.36 -1.18
N ASN A 209 -0.71 -18.69 -1.04
CA ASN A 209 -1.26 -19.48 0.07
C ASN A 209 -0.95 -21.00 -0.04
N LEU A 210 0.16 -21.34 -0.70
CA LEU A 210 0.67 -22.69 -0.82
C LEU A 210 2.00 -22.76 -0.11
N GLY A 211 2.21 -23.77 0.71
CA GLY A 211 3.44 -23.94 1.49
C GLY A 211 4.07 -25.31 1.30
N ALA A 212 5.07 -25.60 2.12
CA ALA A 212 5.69 -26.92 2.19
C ALA A 212 4.67 -28.04 2.44
N ASN A 213 3.62 -27.75 3.22
CA ASN A 213 2.53 -28.70 3.51
C ASN A 213 1.73 -29.11 2.26
N THR A 214 1.79 -28.30 1.20
CA THR A 214 1.13 -28.56 -0.08
C THR A 214 2.10 -29.12 -1.12
N GLY A 215 3.35 -29.39 -0.75
CA GLY A 215 4.37 -29.94 -1.65
C GLY A 215 5.10 -28.91 -2.50
N VAL A 216 5.00 -27.61 -2.18
CA VAL A 216 5.75 -26.57 -2.89
C VAL A 216 7.23 -26.67 -2.54
N GLN A 217 8.09 -26.64 -3.57
CA GLN A 217 9.54 -26.64 -3.42
C GLN A 217 10.17 -25.40 -4.06
N THR A 218 11.37 -25.05 -3.58
CA THR A 218 12.16 -23.98 -4.18
C THR A 218 12.50 -24.32 -5.64
N GLY A 219 12.35 -23.33 -6.52
CA GLY A 219 12.57 -23.51 -7.97
C GLY A 219 11.35 -23.93 -8.78
N MET A 220 10.22 -24.26 -8.17
CA MET A 220 8.96 -24.47 -8.90
C MET A 220 8.49 -23.18 -9.57
N VAL A 221 7.77 -23.31 -10.70
CA VAL A 221 7.20 -22.19 -11.44
C VAL A 221 5.67 -22.27 -11.39
N PHE A 222 5.04 -21.16 -11.06
CA PHE A 222 3.60 -20.96 -11.03
C PHE A 222 3.18 -19.95 -12.10
N VAL A 223 2.00 -20.13 -12.67
CA VAL A 223 1.34 -19.15 -13.54
C VAL A 223 0.22 -18.50 -12.75
N VAL A 224 0.17 -17.17 -12.77
CA VAL A 224 -0.93 -16.39 -12.19
C VAL A 224 -1.96 -16.10 -13.26
N ASP A 225 -3.20 -16.34 -12.88
CA ASP A 225 -4.40 -16.25 -13.68
C ASP A 225 -5.32 -15.18 -13.07
N HIS A 226 -5.59 -14.12 -13.84
CA HIS A 226 -6.46 -13.01 -13.42
C HIS A 226 -7.85 -13.12 -14.04
N VAL A 227 -8.88 -12.90 -13.23
CA VAL A 227 -10.28 -12.94 -13.69
C VAL A 227 -10.61 -11.63 -14.40
N LYS A 228 -10.53 -11.63 -15.74
CA LYS A 228 -10.78 -10.45 -16.57
C LYS A 228 -12.27 -10.07 -16.59
N ALA A 229 -13.15 -11.05 -16.60
CA ALA A 229 -14.58 -10.80 -16.62
C ALA A 229 -15.35 -11.96 -15.98
N VAL A 230 -16.30 -11.62 -15.13
CA VAL A 230 -17.28 -12.55 -14.59
C VAL A 230 -18.54 -12.40 -15.44
N VAL A 231 -18.83 -13.40 -16.27
CA VAL A 231 -20.05 -13.46 -17.08
C VAL A 231 -21.18 -13.84 -16.15
N LYS A 232 -22.10 -12.91 -15.92
CA LYS A 232 -23.30 -13.13 -15.10
C LYS A 232 -24.52 -13.28 -15.99
N ASP A 233 -25.44 -14.13 -15.58
CA ASP A 233 -26.75 -14.22 -16.23
C ASP A 233 -27.50 -12.88 -16.01
N PRO A 234 -27.99 -12.24 -17.09
CA PRO A 234 -28.73 -10.99 -16.97
C PRO A 234 -30.07 -11.12 -16.22
N ALA A 235 -30.63 -12.33 -16.08
CA ALA A 235 -31.93 -12.55 -15.45
C ALA A 235 -31.85 -12.81 -13.93
N ASN A 236 -30.82 -13.50 -13.44
CA ASN A 236 -30.71 -13.89 -12.02
C ASN A 236 -29.41 -13.41 -11.33
N GLY A 237 -28.46 -12.84 -12.08
CA GLY A 237 -27.18 -12.35 -11.55
C GLY A 237 -26.21 -13.46 -11.11
N GLU A 238 -26.53 -14.72 -11.40
CA GLU A 238 -25.71 -15.87 -11.09
C GLU A 238 -24.49 -15.91 -12.01
N VAL A 239 -23.34 -16.32 -11.47
CA VAL A 239 -22.08 -16.34 -12.22
C VAL A 239 -22.08 -17.56 -13.13
N ILE A 240 -22.17 -17.34 -14.44
CA ILE A 240 -22.15 -18.39 -15.46
C ILE A 240 -20.71 -18.83 -15.75
N ASP A 241 -19.82 -17.85 -15.95
CA ASP A 241 -18.45 -18.14 -16.36
C ASP A 241 -17.46 -17.07 -15.87
N GLN A 242 -16.20 -17.47 -15.70
CA GLN A 242 -15.10 -16.59 -15.32
C GLN A 242 -14.02 -16.64 -16.40
N ILE A 243 -13.97 -15.60 -17.23
CA ILE A 243 -12.93 -15.46 -18.24
C ILE A 243 -11.64 -15.11 -17.53
N THR A 244 -10.72 -16.07 -17.53
CA THR A 244 -9.45 -16.00 -16.82
C THR A 244 -8.30 -15.89 -17.83
N VAL A 245 -7.33 -15.01 -17.57
CA VAL A 245 -6.19 -14.76 -18.46
C VAL A 245 -4.89 -14.94 -17.68
N PRO A 246 -3.89 -15.66 -18.22
CA PRO A 246 -2.58 -15.78 -17.57
C PRO A 246 -1.81 -14.46 -17.67
N ILE A 247 -1.48 -13.88 -16.52
CA ILE A 247 -0.86 -12.55 -16.44
C ILE A 247 0.65 -12.60 -16.18
N ALA A 248 1.14 -13.59 -15.44
CA ALA A 248 2.53 -13.65 -15.01
C ALA A 248 3.00 -15.06 -14.64
N GLU A 249 4.30 -15.29 -14.73
CA GLU A 249 5.00 -16.47 -14.23
C GLU A 249 5.80 -16.13 -12.98
N LEU A 250 5.62 -16.92 -11.92
CA LEU A 250 6.28 -16.77 -10.62
C LEU A 250 7.24 -17.91 -10.41
N LYS A 251 8.46 -17.62 -9.97
CA LYS A 251 9.43 -18.61 -9.52
C LYS A 251 9.53 -18.63 -8.01
N VAL A 252 9.43 -19.80 -7.40
CA VAL A 252 9.54 -19.94 -5.94
C VAL A 252 10.97 -19.66 -5.48
N THR A 253 11.13 -18.73 -4.55
CA THR A 253 12.42 -18.37 -3.93
C THR A 253 12.53 -18.85 -2.49
N ALA A 254 11.45 -18.78 -1.71
CA ALA A 254 11.45 -19.21 -0.32
C ALA A 254 10.12 -19.87 0.05
N VAL A 255 10.18 -21.07 0.63
CA VAL A 255 9.00 -21.85 1.05
C VAL A 255 8.88 -21.77 2.58
N LYS A 256 7.70 -21.43 3.08
CA LYS A 256 7.31 -21.58 4.49
C LYS A 256 6.27 -22.69 4.63
N GLU A 257 5.92 -23.06 5.85
CA GLU A 257 4.98 -24.16 6.13
C GLU A 257 3.61 -23.97 5.46
N LYS A 258 3.04 -22.76 5.54
CA LYS A 258 1.69 -22.43 5.05
C LYS A 258 1.64 -21.48 3.85
N ALA A 259 2.77 -20.89 3.48
CA ALA A 259 2.84 -19.89 2.42
C ALA A 259 4.21 -19.93 1.75
N THR A 260 4.28 -19.47 0.51
CA THR A 260 5.52 -19.48 -0.26
C THR A 260 5.72 -18.12 -0.90
N THR A 261 6.95 -17.62 -0.81
CA THR A 261 7.39 -16.39 -1.45
C THR A 261 7.96 -16.73 -2.82
N CYS A 262 7.43 -16.06 -3.84
CA CYS A 262 7.82 -16.21 -5.23
C CYS A 262 8.23 -14.86 -5.81
N VAL A 263 9.00 -14.89 -6.89
CA VAL A 263 9.41 -13.69 -7.63
C VAL A 263 8.88 -13.79 -9.06
N VAL A 264 8.30 -12.69 -9.57
CA VAL A 264 7.83 -12.57 -10.95
C VAL A 264 9.02 -12.70 -11.89
N THR A 265 9.00 -13.73 -12.75
CA THR A 265 10.06 -14.02 -13.73
C THR A 265 9.66 -13.59 -15.14
N ALA A 266 8.37 -13.73 -15.48
CA ALA A 266 7.85 -13.27 -16.76
C ALA A 266 6.48 -12.62 -16.57
N THR A 267 6.19 -11.56 -17.31
CA THR A 267 4.87 -10.93 -17.39
C THR A 267 4.30 -11.27 -18.75
N LEU A 268 3.22 -12.05 -18.79
CA LEU A 268 2.57 -12.52 -20.02
C LEU A 268 1.54 -11.50 -20.53
N ALA A 269 0.87 -10.81 -19.62
CA ALA A 269 -0.13 -9.78 -19.94
C ALA A 269 0.22 -8.49 -19.19
N PRO A 270 1.05 -7.60 -19.76
CA PRO A 270 1.48 -6.36 -19.09
C PRO A 270 0.34 -5.39 -18.81
N GLU A 271 -0.81 -5.56 -19.47
CA GLU A 271 -2.01 -4.76 -19.23
C GLU A 271 -2.73 -5.09 -17.91
N PHE A 272 -2.43 -6.23 -17.28
CA PHE A 272 -3.02 -6.65 -16.01
C PHE A 272 -1.95 -6.79 -14.92
N SER A 273 -2.15 -6.13 -13.78
CA SER A 273 -1.30 -6.29 -12.60
C SER A 273 -1.79 -7.43 -11.72
N ILE A 274 -0.85 -8.19 -11.15
CA ILE A 274 -1.14 -9.25 -10.16
C ILE A 274 -1.85 -8.64 -8.96
N ALA A 275 -3.02 -9.18 -8.61
CA ALA A 275 -3.83 -8.76 -7.48
C ALA A 275 -3.93 -9.86 -6.42
N VAL A 276 -4.18 -9.44 -5.18
CA VAL A 276 -4.52 -10.38 -4.09
C VAL A 276 -5.85 -11.04 -4.43
N GLY A 277 -5.89 -12.37 -4.36
CA GLY A 277 -7.04 -13.18 -4.73
C GLY A 277 -6.95 -13.81 -6.13
N ASP A 278 -5.96 -13.44 -6.95
CA ASP A 278 -5.74 -14.09 -8.24
C ASP A 278 -5.40 -15.58 -8.07
N SER A 279 -5.85 -16.40 -9.02
CA SER A 279 -5.59 -17.84 -8.98
C SER A 279 -4.17 -18.11 -9.44
N VAL A 280 -3.50 -19.05 -8.79
CA VAL A 280 -2.18 -19.53 -9.22
C VAL A 280 -2.23 -21.02 -9.49
N ALA A 281 -1.63 -21.45 -10.59
CA ALA A 281 -1.51 -22.85 -10.96
C ALA A 281 -0.05 -23.20 -11.25
N GLN A 282 0.43 -24.32 -10.73
CA GLN A 282 1.76 -24.80 -11.03
C GLN A 282 1.87 -25.11 -12.53
N ARG A 283 2.89 -24.55 -13.19
CA ARG A 283 3.22 -24.94 -14.56
C ARG A 283 3.82 -26.35 -14.53
N PRO A 284 3.26 -27.33 -15.25
CA PRO A 284 3.93 -28.62 -15.40
C PRO A 284 5.31 -28.39 -16.01
N ALA A 285 6.35 -29.00 -15.44
CA ALA A 285 7.64 -29.03 -16.11
C ALA A 285 7.44 -29.73 -17.46
N ALA A 286 7.82 -29.06 -18.55
CA ALA A 286 7.88 -29.70 -19.85
C ALA A 286 8.92 -30.83 -19.75
N ASN A 287 8.46 -32.08 -19.86
CA ASN A 287 9.32 -33.25 -20.06
C ASN A 287 9.92 -33.22 -21.47
#